data_AF-A0AAD9Y7A9-F1
#
_entry.id   AF-A0AAD9Y7A9-F1
#
_cell.length_a   1.000
_cell.length_b   1.000
_cell.length_c   1.000
_cell.angle_alpha   90.00
_cell.angle_beta   90.00
_cell.angle_gamma   90.00
#
_symmetry.space_group_name_H-M   'P 1'
#
loop_
_entity.id
_entity.type
_entity.pdbx_description
1 polymer ?
#
loop_
_entity_poly.entity_id
_entity_poly.type
_entity_poly.pdbx_seq_one_letter_code
_entity_poly.pdbx_strand_id
1 'polypeptide(L)'
;MRSLSFLSVFALALTSQACDTYKYCHCTNQDGSVNDFATISVCASGDPIIHDQGFAECNHYDTYFWVVKAINNCDFRKACNDKGAGGDSRCRVKVGVGKK
;
A
#
# COMPACT_ATOMS: atom_id res chain seq x y z
N MET A 1 -48.19 2.05 -17.87
CA MET A 1 -46.81 1.56 -17.72
C MET A 1 -45.92 2.76 -17.48
N ARG A 2 -45.30 2.89 -16.31
CA ARG A 2 -44.42 4.03 -15.98
C ARG A 2 -43.07 3.46 -15.58
N SER A 3 -42.14 3.45 -16.55
CA SER A 3 -40.75 3.08 -16.33
C SER A 3 -40.12 4.06 -15.34
N LEU A 4 -39.61 3.53 -14.23
CA LEU A 4 -38.62 4.18 -13.40
C LEU A 4 -37.33 3.39 -13.57
N SER A 5 -36.53 3.78 -14.56
CA SER A 5 -35.17 3.27 -14.73
C SER A 5 -34.32 3.80 -13.59
N PHE A 6 -34.08 2.96 -12.58
CA PHE A 6 -33.10 3.22 -11.53
C PHE A 6 -31.69 3.02 -12.11
N LEU A 7 -31.13 4.08 -12.70
CA LEU A 7 -29.71 4.15 -13.03
C LEU A 7 -28.92 4.45 -11.75
N SER A 8 -28.64 3.40 -10.96
CA SER A 8 -27.64 3.47 -9.89
C SER A 8 -26.25 3.51 -10.52
N VAL A 9 -25.71 4.72 -10.71
CA VAL A 9 -24.30 4.90 -11.01
C VAL A 9 -23.52 4.64 -9.73
N PHE A 10 -23.02 3.42 -9.56
CA PHE A 10 -21.99 3.11 -8.56
C PHE A 10 -20.71 3.83 -9.00
N ALA A 11 -20.54 5.07 -8.54
CA ALA A 11 -19.26 5.77 -8.63
C ALA A 11 -18.29 5.04 -7.69
N LEU A 12 -17.56 4.06 -8.23
CA LEU A 12 -16.34 3.55 -7.61
C LEU A 12 -15.38 4.74 -7.54
N ALA A 13 -15.34 5.40 -6.38
CA ALA A 13 -14.33 6.37 -6.05
C ALA A 13 -12.98 5.62 -6.10
N LEU A 14 -12.36 5.62 -7.27
CA LEU A 14 -10.93 5.33 -7.43
C LEU A 14 -10.24 6.44 -6.66
N THR A 15 -10.05 6.24 -5.36
CA THR A 15 -9.23 7.12 -4.54
C THR A 15 -7.83 7.04 -5.13
N SER A 16 -7.48 8.01 -5.96
CA SER A 16 -6.12 8.21 -6.42
C SER A 16 -5.30 8.62 -5.20
N GLN A 17 -4.91 7.65 -4.39
CA GLN A 17 -3.90 7.85 -3.37
C GLN A 17 -2.66 8.34 -4.12
N ALA A 18 -2.32 9.60 -3.95
CA ALA A 18 -1.10 10.17 -4.51
C ALA A 18 0.08 9.33 -4.00
N CYS A 19 0.96 8.94 -4.91
CA CYS A 19 2.12 8.12 -4.58
C CYS A 19 3.05 8.89 -3.65
N ASP A 20 3.45 8.27 -2.56
CA ASP A 20 4.33 8.86 -1.57
C ASP A 20 5.22 7.80 -0.91
N THR A 21 6.19 8.25 -0.14
CA THR A 21 7.17 7.40 0.54
C THR A 21 6.85 7.22 2.02
N TYR A 22 6.93 5.98 2.48
CA TYR A 22 6.56 5.55 3.83
C TYR A 22 7.59 4.60 4.40
N LYS A 23 7.71 4.54 5.73
CA LYS A 23 8.62 3.58 6.37
C LYS A 23 8.07 2.17 6.37
N TYR A 24 6.75 2.04 6.52
CA TYR A 24 6.09 0.76 6.72
C TYR A 24 4.93 0.59 5.77
N CYS A 25 4.80 -0.59 5.15
CA CYS A 25 3.70 -0.92 4.26
C CYS A 25 3.32 -2.41 4.38
N HIS A 26 2.04 -2.71 4.16
CA HIS A 26 1.52 -4.07 3.99
C HIS A 26 0.53 -4.14 2.83
N CYS A 27 0.38 -5.35 2.29
CA CYS A 27 -0.57 -5.66 1.23
C CYS A 27 -1.96 -5.90 1.81
N THR A 28 -2.98 -5.48 1.07
CA THR A 28 -4.38 -5.80 1.40
C THR A 28 -5.07 -6.56 0.28
N ASN A 29 -6.06 -7.36 0.63
CA ASN A 29 -6.99 -7.97 -0.31
C ASN A 29 -7.99 -6.91 -0.83
N GLN A 30 -8.77 -7.29 -1.85
CA GLN A 30 -9.76 -6.39 -2.45
C GLN A 30 -10.85 -5.93 -1.47
N ASP A 31 -11.12 -6.72 -0.42
CA ASP A 31 -12.02 -6.36 0.69
C ASP A 31 -11.36 -5.47 1.76
N GLY A 32 -10.07 -5.15 1.60
CA GLY A 32 -9.28 -4.36 2.52
C GLY A 32 -8.76 -5.13 3.74
N SER A 33 -8.93 -6.45 3.79
CA SER A 33 -8.29 -7.29 4.81
C SER A 33 -6.78 -7.36 4.58
N VAL A 34 -6.01 -7.62 5.63
CA VAL A 34 -4.56 -7.80 5.50
C VAL A 34 -4.23 -9.08 4.72
N ASN A 35 -3.18 -9.03 3.90
CA ASN A 35 -2.62 -10.19 3.21
C ASN A 35 -1.14 -10.37 3.59
N ASP A 36 -0.90 -11.15 4.64
CA ASP A 36 0.46 -11.41 5.15
C ASP A 36 1.32 -12.20 4.16
N PHE A 37 0.73 -13.15 3.44
CA PHE A 37 1.46 -13.95 2.45
C PHE A 37 2.07 -13.07 1.35
N ALA A 38 1.26 -12.18 0.77
CA ALA A 38 1.73 -11.23 -0.24
C ALA A 38 2.74 -10.25 0.37
N THR A 39 2.48 -9.74 1.59
CA THR A 39 3.39 -8.81 2.27
C THR A 39 4.77 -9.43 2.46
N ILE A 40 4.85 -10.61 3.07
CA ILE A 40 6.11 -11.35 3.27
C ILE A 40 6.83 -11.60 1.94
N SER A 41 6.08 -11.97 0.90
CA SER A 41 6.64 -12.21 -0.44
C SER A 41 7.23 -10.95 -1.09
N VAL A 42 6.61 -9.78 -0.85
CA VAL A 42 7.14 -8.49 -1.34
C VAL A 42 8.38 -8.09 -0.53
N CYS A 43 8.33 -8.19 0.81
CA CYS A 43 9.46 -7.81 1.68
C CYS A 43 10.72 -8.65 1.45
N ALA A 44 10.56 -9.92 1.07
CA ALA A 44 11.70 -10.82 0.77
C ALA A 44 12.67 -10.28 -0.29
N SER A 45 12.29 -9.23 -1.03
CA SER A 45 13.13 -8.50 -2.00
C SER A 45 14.22 -7.63 -1.37
N GLY A 46 14.31 -7.57 -0.04
CA GLY A 46 15.38 -6.88 0.68
C GLY A 46 14.93 -6.00 1.86
N ASP A 47 13.63 -6.00 2.17
CA ASP A 47 13.06 -5.20 3.27
C ASP A 47 12.83 -6.07 4.51
N PRO A 48 13.29 -5.64 5.70
CA PRO A 48 12.94 -6.28 6.96
C PRO A 48 11.42 -6.44 7.16
N ILE A 49 11.00 -7.57 7.71
CA ILE A 49 9.60 -7.83 8.10
C ILE A 49 9.44 -7.53 9.59
N ILE A 50 8.40 -6.77 9.96
CA ILE A 50 8.00 -6.48 11.34
C ILE A 50 6.53 -6.88 11.57
N HIS A 51 6.11 -6.94 12.85
CA HIS A 51 4.75 -7.32 13.23
C HIS A 51 4.14 -6.39 14.30
N ASP A 52 4.53 -5.10 14.32
CA ASP A 52 4.11 -4.13 15.35
C ASP A 52 2.60 -3.93 15.45
N GLN A 53 1.87 -4.20 14.37
CA GLN A 53 0.40 -4.07 14.29
C GLN A 53 -0.33 -5.43 14.42
N GLY A 54 0.39 -6.51 14.74
CA GLY A 54 -0.17 -7.87 14.82
C GLY A 54 -0.33 -8.58 13.47
N PHE A 55 0.19 -7.99 12.39
CA PHE A 55 0.25 -8.54 11.04
C PHE A 55 1.59 -8.15 10.38
N ALA A 56 1.96 -8.79 9.28
CA ALA A 56 3.24 -8.56 8.63
C ALA A 56 3.28 -7.17 7.97
N GLU A 57 4.34 -6.41 8.22
CA GLU A 57 4.67 -5.16 7.52
C GLU A 57 6.10 -5.21 7.00
N CYS A 58 6.33 -4.73 5.78
CA CYS A 58 7.67 -4.41 5.32
C CYS A 58 8.12 -3.11 6.00
N ASN A 59 9.38 -3.06 6.41
CA ASN A 59 10.01 -1.88 7.00
C ASN A 59 11.24 -1.49 6.18
N HIS A 60 11.20 -0.33 5.52
CA HIS A 60 12.35 0.21 4.82
C HIS A 60 12.50 1.70 5.11
N TYR A 61 13.62 2.07 5.73
CA TYR A 61 13.97 3.46 5.96
C TYR A 61 15.48 3.63 6.11
N ASP A 62 16.13 4.10 5.05
CA ASP A 62 17.55 4.44 5.05
C ASP A 62 17.74 5.94 4.84
N THR A 63 18.66 6.54 5.59
CA THR A 63 19.05 7.95 5.44
C THR A 63 20.54 8.06 5.15
N TYR A 64 20.92 8.59 3.99
CA TYR A 64 22.32 8.77 3.60
C TYR A 64 22.57 10.17 3.06
N PHE A 65 23.44 10.92 3.75
CA PHE A 65 23.94 12.28 3.48
C PHE A 65 22.84 13.34 3.21
N TRP A 66 21.93 13.13 2.26
CA TRP A 66 20.75 13.94 1.94
C TRP A 66 19.58 13.15 1.29
N VAL A 67 19.71 11.83 1.13
CA VAL A 67 18.71 10.95 0.48
C VAL A 67 17.99 10.14 1.56
N VAL A 68 16.66 10.19 1.51
CA VAL A 68 15.78 9.28 2.26
C VAL A 68 15.31 8.21 1.29
N LYS A 69 15.67 6.95 1.56
CA LYS A 69 15.11 5.81 0.85
C LYS A 69 14.05 5.16 1.72
N ALA A 70 12.86 4.99 1.16
CA ALA A 70 11.68 4.48 1.84
C ALA A 70 10.73 3.85 0.84
N ILE A 71 9.68 3.18 1.32
CA ILE A 71 8.75 2.42 0.50
C ILE A 71 7.81 3.37 -0.23
N ASN A 72 7.83 3.36 -1.56
CA ASN A 72 6.82 4.04 -2.36
C ASN A 72 5.52 3.20 -2.37
N ASN A 73 4.42 3.75 -1.87
CA ASN A 73 3.15 3.00 -1.77
C ASN A 73 2.61 2.53 -3.14
N CYS A 74 2.81 3.28 -4.23
CA CYS A 74 2.34 2.87 -5.54
C CYS A 74 3.12 1.70 -6.13
N ASP A 75 4.45 1.73 -6.02
CA ASP A 75 5.30 0.61 -6.42
C ASP A 75 5.02 -0.62 -5.55
N PHE A 76 4.82 -0.40 -4.24
CA PHE A 76 4.47 -1.45 -3.31
C PHE A 76 3.11 -2.09 -3.63
N ARG A 77 2.07 -1.29 -3.92
CA ARG A 77 0.77 -1.80 -4.38
C ARG A 77 0.92 -2.65 -5.64
N LYS A 78 1.73 -2.20 -6.61
CA LYS A 78 1.96 -2.98 -7.83
C LYS A 78 2.59 -4.34 -7.48
N ALA A 79 3.60 -4.35 -6.63
CA ALA A 79 4.22 -5.59 -6.15
C ALA A 79 3.22 -6.49 -5.39
N CYS A 80 2.34 -5.92 -4.56
CA CYS A 80 1.26 -6.66 -3.89
C CYS A 80 0.30 -7.31 -4.89
N ASN A 81 -0.14 -6.56 -5.90
CA ASN A 81 -1.05 -7.04 -6.95
C ASN A 81 -0.39 -8.19 -7.74
N ASP A 82 0.90 -8.07 -8.06
CA ASP A 82 1.68 -9.12 -8.74
C ASP A 82 1.81 -10.40 -7.89
N LYS A 83 1.59 -10.31 -6.57
CA LYS A 83 1.54 -11.45 -5.63
C LYS A 83 0.13 -11.91 -5.28
N GLY A 84 -0.89 -11.40 -5.96
CA GLY A 84 -2.29 -11.82 -5.80
C GLY A 84 -3.07 -11.06 -4.72
N ALA A 85 -2.49 -10.03 -4.10
CA ALA A 85 -3.20 -9.14 -3.19
C ALA A 85 -3.77 -7.93 -3.95
N GLY A 86 -4.91 -8.11 -4.60
CA GLY A 86 -5.54 -7.14 -5.52
C GLY A 86 -6.16 -5.89 -4.86
N GLY A 87 -5.90 -5.66 -3.58
CA GLY A 87 -6.33 -4.46 -2.86
C GLY A 87 -5.36 -3.29 -3.04
N ASP A 88 -5.45 -2.31 -2.14
CA ASP A 88 -4.46 -1.24 -2.08
C ASP A 88 -3.26 -1.67 -1.22
N SER A 89 -2.16 -0.91 -1.29
CA SER A 89 -1.16 -0.91 -0.23
C SER A 89 -1.64 -0.04 0.93
N ARG A 90 -1.44 -0.50 2.16
CA ARG A 90 -1.63 0.33 3.35
C ARG A 90 -0.29 0.63 3.98
N CYS A 91 0.06 1.91 4.00
CA CYS A 91 1.35 2.38 4.47
C CYS A 91 1.22 3.39 5.60
N ARG A 92 2.21 3.43 6.49
CA ARG A 92 2.26 4.34 7.63
C ARG A 92 3.64 4.97 7.80
N VAL A 93 3.65 6.08 8.54
CA VAL A 93 4.83 6.93 8.76
C VAL A 93 5.39 7.44 7.43
N LYS A 94 4.66 8.40 6.87
CA LYS A 94 5.07 9.13 5.68
C LYS A 94 6.39 9.83 5.93
N VAL A 95 7.33 9.68 5.01
CA VAL A 95 8.62 10.36 5.04
C VAL A 95 8.67 11.27 3.83
N GLY A 96 8.62 12.58 4.10
CA GLY A 96 8.67 13.57 3.03
C GLY A 96 10.05 13.58 2.39
N VAL A 97 10.11 13.60 1.05
CA VAL A 97 11.27 14.09 0.33
C VAL A 97 11.35 15.60 0.60
N GLY A 98 12.06 15.98 1.67
CA GLY A 98 12.25 17.38 2.09
C GLY A 98 11.17 17.91 3.03
N LYS A 99 11.43 17.81 4.33
CA LYS A 99 11.09 18.89 5.26
C LYS A 99 12.37 19.30 5.98
N LYS A 100 13.02 20.35 5.46
CA LYS A 100 13.72 21.31 6.31
C LYS A 100 12.66 22.25 6.89
#